data_AF-A0A7V8K679-F1
#
_entry.id   AF-A0A7V8K679-F1
#
_cell.length_a   1.000
_cell.length_b   1.000
_cell.length_c   1.000
_cell.angle_alpha   90.00
_cell.angle_beta   90.00
_cell.angle_gamma   90.00
#
_symmetry.space_group_name_H-M   'P 1'
#
loop_
_entity.id
_entity.type
_entity.pdbx_description
1 polymer ?
#
loop_
_entity_poly.entity_id
_entity_poly.type
_entity_poly.pdbx_seq_one_letter_code
_entity_poly.pdbx_strand_id
1 'polypeptide(L)'
;MREGIYRKTDAGRDEIRDRGRRLPPPLRTVLLMVDGQRTLSELRELATGVRAQEDALERLLAEELIELVPSGFDAAGLMRALGPAAPATAAAAVPPSPSPPSPAAVEAVEEEPAAAAPAGTPGDTDRYVRLHTEMSEAVRGHLGLRGYFLQLKIERCKDLGALQGVLPELRQALAKGKGEAFATDWEARLADPG
;
A
#
# COMPACT_ATOMS: atom_id res chain seq x y z
N MET A 1 -21.59 6.55 -13.12
CA MET A 1 -20.46 5.98 -12.33
C MET A 1 -20.86 4.71 -11.57
N ARG A 2 -19.92 4.07 -10.84
CA ARG A 2 -20.18 3.00 -9.85
C ARG A 2 -19.95 3.56 -8.44
N GLU A 3 -20.69 3.09 -7.44
CA GLU A 3 -20.43 3.43 -6.03
C GLU A 3 -19.14 2.75 -5.53
N GLY A 4 -18.41 3.42 -4.65
CA GLY A 4 -17.07 3.02 -4.19
C GLY A 4 -16.13 4.20 -3.98
N ILE A 5 -14.88 3.92 -3.59
CA ILE A 5 -13.90 4.96 -3.24
C ILE A 5 -13.11 5.42 -4.46
N TYR A 6 -12.96 6.74 -4.61
CA TYR A 6 -12.25 7.38 -5.71
C TYR A 6 -10.95 8.08 -5.25
N ARG A 7 -9.88 7.96 -6.05
CA ARG A 7 -8.58 8.64 -5.82
C ARG A 7 -8.15 9.50 -7.02
N LYS A 8 -7.31 10.51 -6.78
CA LYS A 8 -6.55 11.23 -7.81
C LYS A 8 -5.55 10.30 -8.50
N THR A 9 -5.57 10.24 -9.83
CA THR A 9 -4.49 9.63 -10.63
C THR A 9 -3.24 10.52 -10.61
N ASP A 10 -2.11 10.06 -11.15
CA ASP A 10 -0.94 10.93 -11.33
C ASP A 10 -1.23 12.08 -12.31
N ALA A 11 -2.06 11.89 -13.34
CA ALA A 11 -2.54 12.97 -14.21
C ALA A 11 -3.41 14.00 -13.44
N GLY A 12 -4.27 13.52 -12.53
CA GLY A 12 -5.02 14.38 -11.61
C GLY A 12 -4.13 15.17 -10.65
N ARG A 13 -3.03 14.59 -10.19
CA ARG A 13 -2.02 15.31 -9.38
C ARG A 13 -1.24 16.33 -10.21
N ASP A 14 -0.89 16.01 -11.44
CA ASP A 14 -0.13 16.92 -12.31
C ASP A 14 -0.94 18.15 -12.71
N GLU A 15 -2.23 18.00 -13.06
CA GLU A 15 -3.13 19.14 -13.27
C GLU A 15 -3.28 20.00 -12.00
N ILE A 16 -3.27 19.41 -10.79
CA ILE A 16 -3.23 20.19 -9.54
C ILE A 16 -1.89 20.94 -9.36
N ARG A 17 -0.77 20.42 -9.85
CA ARG A 17 0.53 21.10 -9.81
C ARG A 17 0.65 22.20 -10.88
N ASP A 18 0.58 21.83 -12.14
CA ASP A 18 0.95 22.66 -13.30
C ASP A 18 -0.21 23.51 -13.84
N ARG A 19 -1.45 22.99 -13.75
CA ARG A 19 -2.68 23.58 -14.32
C ARG A 19 -2.76 23.56 -15.87
N GLY A 20 -1.93 22.74 -16.54
CA GLY A 20 -1.86 22.66 -18.00
C GLY A 20 -3.19 22.37 -18.72
N ARG A 21 -4.11 21.60 -18.12
CA ARG A 21 -5.46 21.35 -18.68
C ARG A 21 -6.47 22.47 -18.39
N ARG A 22 -6.08 23.45 -17.55
CA ARG A 22 -6.88 24.65 -17.21
C ARG A 22 -8.28 24.32 -16.68
N LEU A 23 -8.39 23.34 -15.76
CA LEU A 23 -9.68 22.91 -15.22
C LEU A 23 -10.51 24.10 -14.67
N PRO A 24 -11.84 24.11 -14.88
CA PRO A 24 -12.73 25.08 -14.25
C PRO A 24 -12.57 25.09 -12.72
N PRO A 25 -12.61 26.26 -12.04
CA PRO A 25 -12.39 26.36 -10.60
C PRO A 25 -13.17 25.37 -9.72
N PRO A 26 -14.48 25.12 -9.90
CA PRO A 26 -15.18 24.13 -9.06
C PRO A 26 -14.76 22.69 -9.35
N LEU A 27 -14.48 22.33 -10.60
CA LEU A 27 -13.95 21.00 -10.99
C LEU A 27 -12.59 20.75 -10.33
N ARG A 28 -11.72 21.76 -10.33
CA ARG A 28 -10.43 21.73 -9.65
C ARG A 28 -10.56 21.59 -8.13
N THR A 29 -11.54 22.25 -7.53
CA THR A 29 -11.86 22.12 -6.09
C THR A 29 -12.38 20.73 -5.75
N VAL A 30 -13.23 20.11 -6.59
CA VAL A 30 -13.64 18.70 -6.42
C VAL A 30 -12.42 17.78 -6.53
N LEU A 31 -11.58 17.94 -7.56
CA LEU A 31 -10.37 17.12 -7.76
C LEU A 31 -9.43 17.16 -6.55
N LEU A 32 -9.24 18.33 -5.91
CA LEU A 32 -8.49 18.45 -4.66
C LEU A 32 -9.04 17.53 -3.56
N MET A 33 -10.37 17.44 -3.41
CA MET A 33 -11.06 16.63 -2.38
C MET A 33 -11.05 15.12 -2.61
N VAL A 34 -10.72 14.63 -3.82
CA VAL A 34 -10.71 13.19 -4.15
C VAL A 34 -9.42 12.54 -3.64
N ASP A 35 -9.38 12.15 -2.37
CA ASP A 35 -8.13 11.69 -1.70
C ASP A 35 -7.99 10.18 -1.51
N GLY A 36 -8.81 9.36 -2.17
CA GLY A 36 -8.72 7.90 -2.03
C GLY A 36 -9.28 7.37 -0.70
N GLN A 37 -10.04 8.20 0.01
CA GLN A 37 -10.71 7.90 1.29
C GLN A 37 -12.22 8.12 1.28
N ARG A 38 -12.79 8.69 0.20
CA ARG A 38 -14.20 9.11 0.13
C ARG A 38 -14.97 8.34 -0.93
N THR A 39 -16.23 8.04 -0.62
CA THR A 39 -17.17 7.36 -1.53
C THR A 39 -17.68 8.28 -2.65
N LEU A 40 -18.31 7.72 -3.69
CA LEU A 40 -18.95 8.51 -4.74
C LEU A 40 -20.02 9.43 -4.15
N SER A 41 -20.85 8.89 -3.25
CA SER A 41 -21.92 9.64 -2.61
C SER A 41 -21.41 10.84 -1.79
N GLU A 42 -20.41 10.66 -0.91
CA GLU A 42 -19.80 11.78 -0.18
C GLU A 42 -19.19 12.84 -1.13
N LEU A 43 -18.50 12.40 -2.18
CA LEU A 43 -17.89 13.31 -3.15
C LEU A 43 -18.93 14.13 -3.92
N ARG A 44 -20.14 13.59 -4.15
CA ARG A 44 -21.27 14.34 -4.75
C ARG A 44 -21.86 15.36 -3.78
N GLU A 45 -22.01 15.05 -2.50
CA GLU A 45 -22.44 16.03 -1.48
C GLU A 45 -21.43 17.19 -1.37
N LEU A 46 -20.14 16.87 -1.33
CA LEU A 46 -19.06 17.86 -1.30
C LEU A 46 -18.99 18.71 -2.57
N ALA A 47 -19.17 18.10 -3.75
CA ALA A 47 -19.26 18.79 -5.04
C ALA A 47 -20.45 19.78 -5.07
N THR A 48 -21.58 19.38 -4.50
CA THR A 48 -22.76 20.25 -4.32
C THR A 48 -22.44 21.44 -3.42
N GLY A 49 -21.76 21.20 -2.29
CA GLY A 49 -21.32 22.25 -1.35
C GLY A 49 -20.42 23.32 -1.99
N VAL A 50 -19.59 22.96 -2.98
CA VAL A 50 -18.74 23.91 -3.73
C VAL A 50 -19.35 24.37 -5.06
N ARG A 51 -20.64 24.08 -5.32
CA ARG A 51 -21.38 24.44 -6.54
C ARG A 51 -20.71 23.97 -7.84
N ALA A 52 -20.15 22.76 -7.84
CA ALA A 52 -19.76 22.10 -9.08
C ALA A 52 -20.99 21.60 -9.85
N GLN A 53 -20.82 21.29 -11.13
CA GLN A 53 -21.84 20.53 -11.88
C GLN A 53 -21.99 19.12 -11.30
N GLU A 54 -23.17 18.53 -11.42
CA GLU A 54 -23.39 17.13 -11.00
C GLU A 54 -22.49 16.16 -11.78
N ASP A 55 -22.26 16.44 -13.07
CA ASP A 55 -21.34 15.71 -13.95
C ASP A 55 -19.85 15.90 -13.61
N ALA A 56 -19.49 16.68 -12.58
CA ALA A 56 -18.11 17.06 -12.32
C ALA A 56 -17.22 15.84 -12.06
N LEU A 57 -17.70 14.88 -11.28
CA LEU A 57 -16.99 13.62 -11.04
C LEU A 57 -16.87 12.79 -12.33
N GLU A 58 -17.92 12.74 -13.15
CA GLU A 58 -17.92 11.98 -14.40
C GLU A 58 -16.97 12.59 -15.45
N ARG A 59 -16.81 13.92 -15.47
CA ARG A 59 -15.77 14.59 -16.29
C ARG A 59 -14.36 14.46 -15.73
N LEU A 60 -14.15 14.43 -14.41
CA LEU A 60 -12.83 14.09 -13.86
C LEU A 60 -12.41 12.65 -14.17
N LEU A 61 -13.37 11.72 -14.26
CA LEU A 61 -13.13 10.33 -14.68
C LEU A 61 -12.87 10.23 -16.19
N ALA A 62 -13.66 10.93 -17.02
CA ALA A 62 -13.49 10.93 -18.48
C ALA A 62 -12.17 11.59 -18.92
N GLU A 63 -11.64 12.53 -18.14
CA GLU A 63 -10.30 13.12 -18.30
C GLU A 63 -9.17 12.24 -17.71
N GLU A 64 -9.49 11.08 -17.13
CA GLU A 64 -8.55 10.17 -16.42
C GLU A 64 -7.79 10.83 -15.24
N LEU A 65 -8.41 11.84 -14.61
CA LEU A 65 -7.84 12.57 -13.46
C LEU A 65 -8.20 11.91 -12.12
N ILE A 66 -9.25 11.09 -12.10
CA ILE A 66 -9.62 10.25 -10.96
C ILE A 66 -9.93 8.82 -11.42
N GLU A 67 -9.70 7.85 -10.54
CA GLU A 67 -9.98 6.43 -10.78
C GLU A 67 -10.76 5.82 -9.60
N LEU A 68 -11.54 4.77 -9.88
CA LEU A 68 -12.20 3.96 -8.86
C LEU A 68 -11.18 2.96 -8.27
N VAL A 69 -11.04 2.95 -6.95
CA VAL A 69 -10.14 2.02 -6.27
C VAL A 69 -10.84 0.67 -6.08
N PRO A 70 -10.39 -0.43 -6.71
CA PRO A 70 -11.13 -1.69 -6.74
C PRO A 70 -11.26 -2.35 -5.36
N SER A 71 -10.28 -2.17 -4.48
CA SER A 71 -10.31 -2.66 -3.09
C SER A 71 -11.04 -1.72 -2.12
N GLY A 72 -11.61 -0.61 -2.60
CA GLY A 72 -12.30 0.37 -1.75
C GLY A 72 -11.40 1.13 -0.77
N PHE A 73 -10.08 1.17 -0.97
CA PHE A 73 -9.13 1.88 -0.12
C PHE A 73 -7.81 2.21 -0.86
N ASP A 74 -7.40 3.49 -0.89
CA ASP A 74 -6.17 3.90 -1.60
C ASP A 74 -4.88 3.73 -0.77
N ALA A 75 -4.26 2.56 -0.90
CA ALA A 75 -2.93 2.30 -0.36
C ALA A 75 -1.83 3.21 -0.94
N ALA A 76 -1.97 3.71 -2.18
CA ALA A 76 -0.96 4.56 -2.82
C ALA A 76 -0.97 5.99 -2.27
N GLY A 77 -2.16 6.52 -1.95
CA GLY A 77 -2.36 7.79 -1.25
C GLY A 77 -1.65 7.82 0.11
N LEU A 78 -1.91 6.82 0.96
CA LEU A 78 -1.26 6.74 2.29
C LEU A 78 0.26 6.55 2.15
N MET A 79 0.72 5.66 1.28
CA MET A 79 2.16 5.40 1.11
C MET A 79 2.91 6.64 0.56
N ARG A 80 2.21 7.56 -0.11
CA ARG A 80 2.73 8.88 -0.51
C ARG A 80 2.70 9.90 0.64
N ALA A 81 1.69 9.87 1.51
CA ALA A 81 1.62 10.71 2.71
C ALA A 81 2.71 10.37 3.75
N LEU A 82 3.17 9.11 3.75
CA LEU A 82 4.33 8.62 4.50
C LEU A 82 5.67 8.81 3.74
N GLY A 83 5.71 9.71 2.75
CA GLY A 83 6.90 9.98 1.94
C GLY A 83 8.10 10.49 2.76
N PRO A 84 9.34 10.26 2.28
CA PRO A 84 10.54 10.43 3.09
C PRO A 84 10.82 11.89 3.46
N ALA A 85 10.83 12.17 4.77
CA ALA A 85 11.37 13.40 5.31
C ALA A 85 12.91 13.36 5.29
N ALA A 86 13.51 13.90 4.23
CA ALA A 86 14.94 14.19 4.22
C ALA A 86 15.26 15.34 5.20
N PRO A 87 16.41 15.27 5.87
CA PRO A 87 17.48 16.18 5.49
C PRO A 87 18.83 15.48 5.25
N ALA A 88 19.78 16.19 4.64
CA ALA A 88 21.11 15.69 4.30
C ALA A 88 22.20 16.12 5.29
N THR A 89 23.29 15.37 5.34
CA THR A 89 24.64 15.90 5.59
C THR A 89 25.69 15.00 4.91
N ALA A 90 26.95 15.43 4.81
CA ALA A 90 27.93 14.91 3.85
C ALA A 90 29.31 14.55 4.43
N ALA A 91 29.99 13.60 3.77
CA ALA A 91 31.45 13.34 3.76
C ALA A 91 31.77 12.54 2.47
N ALA A 92 32.60 13.00 1.53
CA ALA A 92 34.08 13.00 1.55
C ALA A 92 34.66 11.56 1.69
N ALA A 93 35.25 10.83 0.73
CA ALA A 93 35.90 11.03 -0.60
C ALA A 93 37.43 10.73 -0.59
N VAL A 94 37.91 9.68 -1.29
CA VAL A 94 39.20 9.58 -2.05
C VAL A 94 39.39 8.19 -2.75
N PRO A 95 39.97 8.14 -3.97
CA PRO A 95 40.57 6.94 -4.64
C PRO A 95 42.07 7.16 -5.02
N PRO A 96 42.82 6.29 -5.78
CA PRO A 96 42.84 4.81 -5.95
C PRO A 96 44.26 4.12 -5.97
N SER A 97 44.29 2.76 -6.00
CA SER A 97 45.34 1.88 -6.62
C SER A 97 46.76 1.75 -6.01
N PRO A 98 47.62 0.74 -6.39
CA PRO A 98 47.41 -0.43 -7.29
C PRO A 98 47.87 -1.85 -6.79
N SER A 99 47.19 -2.89 -7.31
CA SER A 99 47.60 -4.22 -7.86
C SER A 99 48.92 -4.98 -7.51
N PRO A 100 48.98 -6.33 -7.73
CA PRO A 100 47.94 -7.37 -7.89
C PRO A 100 48.14 -8.49 -6.82
N PRO A 101 48.50 -9.81 -7.02
CA PRO A 101 48.72 -10.69 -8.18
C PRO A 101 47.59 -11.74 -8.40
N SER A 102 47.93 -13.03 -8.65
CA SER A 102 47.03 -14.18 -8.98
C SER A 102 47.84 -15.52 -8.86
N PRO A 103 47.30 -16.76 -9.07
CA PRO A 103 46.05 -17.13 -9.76
C PRO A 103 45.19 -18.30 -9.17
N ALA A 104 44.06 -18.54 -9.86
CA ALA A 104 43.40 -19.84 -10.09
C ALA A 104 42.46 -20.47 -9.03
N ALA A 105 41.17 -20.15 -9.14
CA ALA A 105 40.10 -21.14 -9.31
C ALA A 105 38.91 -20.50 -10.09
N VAL A 106 38.09 -21.32 -10.76
CA VAL A 106 37.02 -20.88 -11.68
C VAL A 106 35.78 -20.33 -10.96
N GLU A 107 35.20 -19.26 -11.49
CA GLU A 107 33.88 -19.29 -12.16
C GLU A 107 33.69 -18.02 -13.00
N ALA A 108 32.82 -18.08 -14.01
CA ALA A 108 32.58 -16.99 -14.95
C ALA A 108 31.20 -16.35 -14.73
N VAL A 109 31.15 -15.02 -14.78
CA VAL A 109 29.89 -14.26 -14.84
C VAL A 109 29.27 -14.32 -16.23
N GLU A 110 27.94 -14.34 -16.30
CA GLU A 110 27.22 -13.39 -17.16
C GLU A 110 25.77 -13.18 -16.66
N GLU A 111 24.98 -12.39 -17.40
CA GLU A 111 23.97 -11.48 -16.87
C GLU A 111 22.55 -12.03 -16.61
N GLU A 112 21.71 -11.14 -16.10
CA GLU A 112 20.29 -11.27 -15.73
C GLU A 112 19.38 -11.84 -16.83
N PRO A 113 18.34 -12.60 -16.45
CA PRO A 113 17.04 -12.32 -17.06
C PRO A 113 15.88 -12.21 -16.05
N ALA A 114 14.86 -11.47 -16.47
CA ALA A 114 13.65 -11.20 -15.70
C ALA A 114 12.73 -12.43 -15.50
N ALA A 115 11.79 -12.26 -14.55
CA ALA A 115 10.51 -12.97 -14.47
C ALA A 115 10.55 -14.49 -14.20
N ALA A 116 10.97 -14.87 -13.00
CA ALA A 116 10.45 -16.06 -12.32
C ALA A 116 9.41 -15.64 -11.26
N ALA A 117 8.18 -16.13 -11.36
CA ALA A 117 7.21 -16.03 -10.26
C ALA A 117 7.64 -16.95 -9.10
N PRO A 118 7.35 -16.63 -7.83
CA PRO A 118 7.65 -17.52 -6.72
C PRO A 118 6.85 -18.81 -6.86
N ALA A 119 7.52 -19.88 -7.27
CA ALA A 119 6.97 -21.23 -7.36
C ALA A 119 6.84 -21.86 -5.97
N GLY A 120 5.94 -21.29 -5.16
CA GLY A 120 5.55 -21.87 -3.88
C GLY A 120 5.01 -23.29 -4.11
N THR A 121 5.54 -24.25 -3.35
CA THR A 121 4.95 -25.59 -3.20
C THR A 121 3.45 -25.42 -2.91
N PRO A 122 2.53 -26.26 -3.44
CA PRO A 122 1.08 -26.03 -3.27
C PRO A 122 0.63 -25.88 -1.81
N GLY A 123 1.23 -26.62 -0.88
CA GLY A 123 0.98 -26.47 0.56
C GLY A 123 1.60 -25.21 1.21
N ASP A 124 2.51 -24.52 0.52
CA ASP A 124 3.01 -23.20 0.95
C ASP A 124 2.04 -22.09 0.57
N THR A 125 1.51 -22.14 -0.65
CA THR A 125 0.44 -21.25 -1.14
C THR A 125 -0.82 -21.35 -0.28
N ASP A 126 -1.23 -22.58 0.08
CA ASP A 126 -2.38 -22.81 0.98
C ASP A 126 -2.15 -22.20 2.37
N ARG A 127 -0.99 -22.48 2.99
CA ARG A 127 -0.61 -21.90 4.29
C ARG A 127 -0.50 -20.37 4.24
N TYR A 128 -0.03 -19.80 3.12
CA TYR A 128 -0.01 -18.36 2.90
C TYR A 128 -1.43 -17.77 2.86
N VAL A 129 -2.35 -18.37 2.10
CA VAL A 129 -3.75 -17.90 2.00
C VAL A 129 -4.47 -18.02 3.35
N ARG A 130 -4.31 -19.14 4.07
CA ARG A 130 -4.87 -19.31 5.43
C ARG A 130 -4.33 -18.24 6.38
N LEU A 131 -3.02 -18.06 6.43
CA LEU A 131 -2.36 -17.10 7.31
C LEU A 131 -2.76 -15.66 6.99
N HIS A 132 -2.84 -15.29 5.70
CA HIS A 132 -3.20 -13.93 5.27
C HIS A 132 -4.64 -13.59 5.67
N THR A 133 -5.54 -14.57 5.55
CA THR A 133 -6.96 -14.43 5.92
C THR A 133 -7.10 -14.24 7.43
N GLU A 134 -6.55 -15.16 8.24
CA GLU A 134 -6.61 -15.09 9.71
C GLU A 134 -6.01 -13.80 10.28
N MET A 135 -4.85 -13.38 9.76
CA MET A 135 -4.20 -12.13 10.21
C MET A 135 -5.03 -10.90 9.86
N SER A 136 -5.67 -10.87 8.68
CA SER A 136 -6.53 -9.77 8.24
C SER A 136 -7.83 -9.68 9.05
N GLU A 137 -8.48 -10.82 9.30
CA GLU A 137 -9.68 -10.94 10.14
C GLU A 137 -9.38 -10.46 11.57
N ALA A 138 -8.26 -10.88 12.16
CA ALA A 138 -7.85 -10.48 13.50
C ALA A 138 -7.57 -8.97 13.61
N VAL A 139 -6.88 -8.38 12.63
CA VAL A 139 -6.65 -6.93 12.56
C VAL A 139 -7.97 -6.17 12.47
N ARG A 140 -8.83 -6.53 11.50
CA ARG A 140 -10.11 -5.87 11.24
C ARG A 140 -11.06 -5.98 12.41
N GLY A 141 -11.18 -7.16 13.00
CA GLY A 141 -12.12 -7.45 14.07
C GLY A 141 -11.72 -6.91 15.45
N HIS A 142 -10.41 -6.72 15.73
CA HIS A 142 -9.94 -6.50 17.11
C HIS A 142 -8.99 -5.31 17.30
N LEU A 143 -8.41 -4.74 16.24
CA LEU A 143 -7.48 -3.60 16.35
C LEU A 143 -8.02 -2.31 15.72
N GLY A 144 -8.95 -2.42 14.76
CA GLY A 144 -9.60 -1.28 14.11
C GLY A 144 -8.60 -0.25 13.58
N LEU A 145 -8.83 1.04 13.87
CA LEU A 145 -7.96 2.14 13.45
C LEU A 145 -6.49 1.99 13.90
N ARG A 146 -6.20 1.29 15.00
CA ARG A 146 -4.82 1.03 15.44
C ARG A 146 -4.16 -0.13 14.69
N GLY A 147 -4.94 -1.05 14.15
CA GLY A 147 -4.46 -2.16 13.32
C GLY A 147 -4.19 -1.79 11.86
N TYR A 148 -4.61 -0.60 11.43
CA TYR A 148 -4.52 -0.14 10.04
C TYR A 148 -3.12 -0.26 9.41
N PHE A 149 -2.07 0.22 10.08
CA PHE A 149 -0.67 0.08 9.62
C PHE A 149 -0.23 -1.38 9.49
N LEU A 150 -0.80 -2.26 10.32
CA LEU A 150 -0.49 -3.67 10.36
C LEU A 150 -1.21 -4.44 9.24
N GLN A 151 -2.45 -4.06 8.90
CA GLN A 151 -3.12 -4.51 7.67
C GLN A 151 -2.25 -4.18 6.45
N LEU A 152 -1.75 -2.95 6.34
CA LEU A 152 -0.87 -2.56 5.23
C LEU A 152 0.47 -3.31 5.20
N LYS A 153 0.93 -3.89 6.32
CA LYS A 153 2.08 -4.79 6.33
C LYS A 153 1.70 -6.17 5.79
N ILE A 154 0.57 -6.73 6.23
CA ILE A 154 0.01 -8.00 5.74
C ILE A 154 -0.21 -7.97 4.23
N GLU A 155 -0.95 -6.97 3.72
CA GLU A 155 -1.26 -6.77 2.29
C GLU A 155 -0.02 -6.52 1.41
N ARG A 156 1.14 -6.22 2.02
CA ARG A 156 2.42 -5.99 1.33
C ARG A 156 3.33 -7.23 1.33
N CYS A 157 3.06 -8.22 2.18
CA CYS A 157 3.67 -9.54 2.08
C CYS A 157 3.23 -10.21 0.77
N LYS A 158 4.11 -11.02 0.16
CA LYS A 158 3.83 -11.76 -1.09
C LYS A 158 4.10 -13.26 -0.97
N ASP A 159 4.70 -13.67 0.15
CA ASP A 159 5.31 -14.97 0.38
C ASP A 159 5.10 -15.35 1.86
N LEU A 160 5.04 -16.65 2.16
CA LEU A 160 4.74 -17.14 3.52
C LEU A 160 5.72 -16.60 4.58
N GLY A 161 7.03 -16.60 4.30
CA GLY A 161 8.05 -16.12 5.24
C GLY A 161 7.95 -14.61 5.53
N ALA A 162 7.57 -13.80 4.54
CA ALA A 162 7.35 -12.37 4.74
C ALA A 162 6.16 -12.10 5.67
N LEU A 163 5.12 -12.91 5.56
CA LEU A 163 3.90 -12.81 6.37
C LEU A 163 4.11 -13.31 7.81
N GLN A 164 4.82 -14.44 7.97
CA GLN A 164 5.30 -14.92 9.28
C GLN A 164 6.12 -13.86 10.03
N GLY A 165 6.91 -13.04 9.32
CA GLY A 165 7.65 -11.92 9.91
C GLY A 165 6.79 -10.81 10.52
N VAL A 166 5.50 -10.71 10.17
CA VAL A 166 4.55 -9.72 10.72
C VAL A 166 3.78 -10.27 11.94
N LEU A 167 3.68 -11.60 12.05
CA LEU A 167 2.97 -12.32 13.12
C LEU A 167 3.35 -11.87 14.55
N PRO A 168 4.64 -11.75 14.96
CA PRO A 168 4.98 -11.34 16.33
C PRO A 168 4.58 -9.88 16.64
N GLU A 169 4.46 -9.01 15.63
CA GLU A 169 3.95 -7.64 15.81
C GLU A 169 2.42 -7.65 15.98
N LEU A 170 1.72 -8.52 15.23
CA LEU A 170 0.28 -8.73 15.39
C LEU A 170 -0.09 -9.31 16.75
N ARG A 171 0.62 -10.34 17.22
CA ARG A 171 0.43 -10.89 18.57
C ARG A 171 0.62 -9.82 19.65
N GLN A 172 1.63 -8.96 19.53
CA GLN A 172 1.84 -7.84 20.46
C GLN A 172 0.71 -6.78 20.37
N ALA A 173 0.24 -6.45 19.17
CA ALA A 173 -0.86 -5.51 18.99
C ALA A 173 -2.17 -6.06 19.59
N LEU A 174 -2.47 -7.35 19.40
CA LEU A 174 -3.62 -8.04 20.00
C LEU A 174 -3.50 -8.11 21.53
N ALA A 175 -2.32 -8.42 22.07
CA ALA A 175 -2.08 -8.42 23.51
C ALA A 175 -2.34 -7.03 24.12
N LYS A 176 -1.93 -5.96 23.43
CA LYS A 176 -2.14 -4.57 23.84
C LYS A 176 -3.59 -4.09 23.65
N GLY A 177 -4.35 -4.67 22.73
CA GLY A 177 -5.74 -4.29 22.44
C GLY A 177 -6.79 -5.10 23.21
N LYS A 178 -6.52 -6.38 23.50
CA LYS A 178 -7.46 -7.35 24.10
C LYS A 178 -6.90 -8.13 25.31
N GLY A 179 -5.62 -7.98 25.65
CA GLY A 179 -4.96 -8.69 26.75
C GLY A 179 -4.20 -9.94 26.29
N GLU A 180 -3.16 -10.29 27.06
CA GLU A 180 -2.19 -11.35 26.73
C GLU A 180 -2.83 -12.74 26.51
N ALA A 181 -3.86 -13.08 27.30
CA ALA A 181 -4.57 -14.35 27.18
C ALA A 181 -5.30 -14.49 25.84
N PHE A 182 -5.89 -13.40 25.32
CA PHE A 182 -6.53 -13.41 24.01
C PHE A 182 -5.51 -13.58 22.87
N ALA A 183 -4.37 -12.92 22.99
CA ALA A 183 -3.29 -13.02 22.00
C ALA A 183 -2.69 -14.43 21.94
N THR A 184 -2.54 -15.08 23.10
CA THR A 184 -2.06 -16.48 23.18
C THR A 184 -3.09 -17.49 22.64
N ASP A 185 -4.39 -17.32 22.93
CA ASP A 185 -5.48 -18.15 22.35
C ASP A 185 -5.48 -18.06 20.82
N TRP A 186 -5.43 -16.84 20.29
CA TRP A 186 -5.41 -16.59 18.85
C TRP A 186 -4.16 -17.19 18.17
N GLU A 187 -2.97 -17.01 18.75
CA GLU A 187 -1.71 -17.57 18.23
C GLU A 187 -1.71 -19.12 18.26
N ALA A 188 -2.31 -19.73 19.29
CA ALA A 188 -2.45 -21.19 19.37
C ALA A 188 -3.43 -21.74 18.31
N ARG A 189 -4.58 -21.09 18.11
CA ARG A 189 -5.58 -21.48 17.10
C ARG A 189 -5.10 -21.26 15.66
N LEU A 190 -4.17 -20.34 15.46
CA LEU A 190 -3.49 -20.16 14.18
C LEU A 190 -2.51 -21.31 13.89
N ALA A 191 -1.84 -21.82 14.92
CA ALA A 191 -0.93 -22.96 14.83
C ALA A 191 -1.62 -24.33 14.65
N ASP A 192 -2.91 -24.43 15.02
CA ASP A 192 -3.73 -25.65 14.91
C ASP A 192 -4.62 -25.63 13.66
N PRO A 193 -4.32 -26.44 12.62
CA PRO A 193 -5.23 -26.74 11.52
C PRO A 193 -6.08 -27.98 11.87
N GLY A 194 -7.23 -27.77 12.51
CA GLY A 194 -8.17 -28.82 12.89
C GLY A 194 -8.88 -29.52 11.73
#